data_AF-B6EBF6-F1
#
_entry.id   AF-B6EBF6-F1
#
_cell.length_a   1.000
_cell.length_b   1.000
_cell.length_c   1.000
_cell.angle_alpha   90.00
_cell.angle_beta   90.00
_cell.angle_gamma   90.00
#
_symmetry.space_group_name_H-M   'P 1'
#
loop_
_entity.id
_entity.type
_entity.pdbx_description
1 polymer ?
#
loop_
_entity_poly.entity_id
_entity_poly.type
_entity_poly.pdbx_seq_one_letter_code
_entity_poly.pdbx_strand_id
1 'polypeptide(L)' 'SAHTATGIFSLEMGEEQLLKRMISSTGNIDATKLKNPKKLCNLKDWEKISQAMGLINDLPLEIYDKANVTMQAQT' A
#
# COMPACT_ATOMS: atom_id res chain seq x y z
N SER A 1 4.94 7.70 -20.40
CA SER A 1 5.06 7.59 -18.93
C SER A 1 5.45 6.14 -18.64
N ALA A 2 6.60 5.89 -18.05
CA ALA A 2 7.17 4.54 -17.97
C ALA A 2 6.36 3.66 -17.02
N HIS A 3 5.85 2.54 -17.53
CA HIS A 3 5.20 1.49 -16.74
C HIS A 3 6.32 0.65 -16.10
N THR A 4 7.01 1.24 -15.13
CA THR A 4 8.18 0.62 -14.49
C THR A 4 7.71 -0.30 -13.38
N ALA A 5 7.98 -1.60 -13.55
CA ALA A 5 7.75 -2.58 -12.49
C ALA A 5 8.54 -2.20 -11.24
N THR A 6 7.87 -2.18 -10.08
CA THR A 6 8.45 -1.77 -8.80
C THR A 6 8.27 -2.87 -7.76
N GLY A 7 9.37 -3.31 -7.14
CA GLY A 7 9.34 -4.21 -5.99
C GLY A 7 9.63 -3.46 -4.69
N ILE A 8 8.79 -3.60 -3.67
CA ILE A 8 9.02 -3.02 -2.34
C ILE A 8 9.36 -4.15 -1.36
N PHE A 9 10.58 -4.11 -0.83
CA PHE A 9 11.04 -5.01 0.22
C PHE A 9 10.86 -4.32 1.57
N SER A 10 9.88 -4.78 2.35
CA SER A 10 9.53 -4.18 3.64
C SER A 10 9.96 -5.10 4.78
N LEU A 11 11.12 -4.81 5.38
CA LEU A 11 11.74 -5.69 6.38
C LEU A 11 11.21 -5.46 7.81
N GLU A 12 10.77 -4.24 8.10
CA GLU A 12 10.33 -3.81 9.45
C GLU A 12 8.80 -3.68 9.56
N MET A 13 8.11 -3.60 8.43
CA MET A 13 6.68 -3.25 8.37
C MET A 13 5.92 -4.28 7.54
N GLY A 14 4.88 -4.87 8.11
CA GLY A 14 4.03 -5.83 7.39
C GLY A 14 3.26 -5.18 6.23
N GLU A 15 2.87 -6.00 5.25
CA GLU A 15 2.15 -5.57 4.04
C GLU A 15 0.94 -4.68 4.33
N GLU A 16 0.15 -5.00 5.36
CA GLU A 16 -1.10 -4.28 5.68
C GLU A 16 -0.83 -2.83 6.12
N GLN A 17 0.24 -2.61 6.90
CA GLN A 17 0.62 -1.28 7.38
C GLN A 17 1.14 -0.42 6.22
N LEU A 18 1.91 -1.03 5.31
CA LEU A 18 2.39 -0.36 4.11
C LEU A 18 1.23 -0.01 3.17
N LEU A 19 0.28 -0.94 2.99
CA LEU A 19 -0.91 -0.71 2.18
C LEU A 19 -1.77 0.43 2.71
N LYS A 20 -1.97 0.53 4.04
CA LYS A 20 -2.66 1.67 4.66
C LYS A 20 -1.98 2.99 4.35
N ARG A 21 -0.64 3.04 4.33
CA ARG A 21 0.11 4.25 3.94
C ARG A 21 -0.09 4.60 2.47
N MET A 22 -0.04 3.60 1.59
CA MET A 22 -0.31 3.81 0.17
C MET A 22 -1.73 4.33 -0.07
N ILE A 23 -2.74 3.74 0.58
CA ILE A 23 -4.13 4.21 0.48
C ILE A 23 -4.27 5.65 1.00
N SER A 24 -3.65 5.98 2.14
CA SER A 24 -3.65 7.34 2.68
C SER A 24 -3.10 8.35 1.67
N SER A 25 -1.95 8.03 1.07
CA SER A 25 -1.26 8.88 0.10
C SER A 25 -2.03 9.01 -1.21
N THR A 26 -2.54 7.90 -1.75
CA THR A 26 -3.22 7.88 -3.06
C THR A 26 -4.63 8.47 -2.99
N GLY A 27 -5.39 8.14 -1.94
CA GLY A 27 -6.79 8.57 -1.78
C GLY A 27 -6.94 9.92 -1.06
N ASN A 28 -5.85 10.54 -0.60
CA ASN A 28 -5.86 11.72 0.26
C ASN A 28 -6.82 11.54 1.45
N ILE A 29 -6.59 10.46 2.20
CA ILE A 29 -7.37 10.05 3.37
C ILE A 29 -6.50 10.20 4.61
N ASP A 30 -7.08 10.76 5.67
CA ASP A 30 -6.41 10.89 6.96
C ASP A 30 -5.93 9.52 7.49
N ALA A 31 -4.64 9.42 7.77
CA ALA A 31 -4.01 8.16 8.19
C ALA A 31 -4.52 7.66 9.56
N THR A 32 -5.02 8.54 10.42
CA THR A 32 -5.60 8.16 11.72
C THR A 32 -6.92 7.42 11.51
N LYS A 33 -7.73 7.82 10.53
CA LYS A 33 -8.95 7.09 10.17
C LYS A 33 -8.66 5.65 9.72
N LEU A 34 -7.58 5.44 8.96
CA LEU A 34 -7.17 4.13 8.47
C LEU A 34 -6.66 3.18 9.57
N LYS A 35 -6.41 3.68 10.79
CA LYS A 35 -6.15 2.82 11.96
C LYS A 35 -7.40 2.06 12.41
N ASN A 36 -8.59 2.63 12.24
CA ASN A 36 -9.86 1.99 12.56
C ASN A 36 -10.96 2.43 11.57
N PRO A 37 -10.87 2.01 10.29
CA PRO A 37 -11.70 2.55 9.22
C PRO A 37 -13.19 2.27 9.42
N LYS A 38 -13.54 1.12 10.02
CA LYS A 38 -14.93 0.77 10.34
C LYS A 38 -15.62 1.79 11.24
N LYS A 39 -14.88 2.41 12.16
CA LYS A 39 -15.42 3.37 13.13
C LYS A 39 -15.25 4.83 12.69
N LEU A 40 -14.17 5.13 11.98
CA LEU A 40 -13.73 6.50 11.72
C LEU A 40 -13.99 6.98 10.28
N CYS A 41 -14.22 6.08 9.33
CA CYS A 41 -14.52 6.44 7.95
C CYS A 41 -16.03 6.60 7.72
N ASN A 42 -16.39 7.68 7.03
CA ASN A 42 -17.74 7.88 6.50
C ASN A 42 -17.85 7.33 5.06
N LEU A 43 -19.03 7.44 4.45
CA LEU A 43 -19.28 6.97 3.07
C LEU A 43 -18.30 7.55 2.05
N LYS A 44 -17.99 8.85 2.12
CA LYS A 44 -17.04 9.50 1.21
C LYS A 44 -15.61 9.00 1.40
N ASP A 45 -15.22 8.73 2.65
CA ASP A 45 -13.91 8.11 2.93
C ASP A 45 -13.84 6.70 2.31
N TRP A 46 -14.93 5.92 2.39
CA TRP A 46 -15.00 4.59 1.78
C TRP A 46 -14.94 4.63 0.24
N GLU A 47 -15.59 5.61 -0.39
CA GLU A 47 -15.48 5.81 -1.85
C GLU A 47 -14.02 6.11 -2.25
N LYS A 48 -13.34 7.00 -1.53
CA LYS A 48 -11.92 7.31 -1.76
C LYS A 48 -11.02 6.10 -1.53
N ILE A 49 -11.27 5.33 -0.48
CA ILE A 49 -10.53 4.11 -0.17
C ILE A 49 -10.67 3.11 -1.33
N SER A 50 -11.89 2.91 -1.82
CA SER A 50 -12.16 1.99 -2.93
C SER A 50 -11.47 2.44 -4.22
N GLN A 51 -11.50 3.74 -4.54
CA GLN A 51 -10.81 4.28 -5.71
C GLN A 51 -9.29 4.13 -5.59
N ALA A 52 -8.72 4.46 -4.44
CA ALA A 52 -7.28 4.31 -4.19
C ALA A 52 -6.83 2.85 -4.30
N MET A 53 -7.61 1.90 -3.78
CA MET A 53 -7.32 0.48 -3.94
C MET A 53 -7.35 0.03 -5.40
N GLY A 54 -8.32 0.50 -6.19
CA GLY A 54 -8.37 0.21 -7.63
C GLY A 54 -7.10 0.70 -8.35
N LEU A 55 -6.68 1.93 -8.07
CA LEU A 55 -5.46 2.49 -8.65
C LEU A 55 -4.21 1.70 -8.24
N ILE A 56 -4.09 1.33 -6.96
CA ILE A 56 -2.94 0.57 -6.45
C ILE A 56 -2.90 -0.83 -7.09
N ASN A 57 -4.04 -1.49 -7.26
CA ASN A 57 -4.14 -2.82 -7.84
C ASN A 57 -3.73 -2.86 -9.33
N ASP A 58 -3.91 -1.75 -10.05
CA ASP A 58 -3.50 -1.63 -11.45
C ASP A 58 -2.01 -1.26 -11.62
N LEU A 59 -1.28 -0.98 -10.54
CA LEU A 59 0.16 -0.70 -10.61
C LEU A 59 0.95 -2.00 -10.77
N PRO A 60 2.05 -2.00 -11.56
CA PRO A 60 2.99 -3.11 -11.62
C PRO A 60 3.87 -3.11 -10.35
N LEU A 61 3.25 -3.33 -9.19
CA LEU A 61 3.83 -3.24 -7.86
C LEU A 61 3.78 -4.61 -7.17
N GLU A 62 4.90 -5.06 -6.64
CA GLU A 62 4.98 -6.26 -5.79
C GLU A 62 5.57 -5.91 -4.42
N ILE A 63 4.94 -6.41 -3.35
CA ILE A 63 5.39 -6.18 -1.97
C ILE A 63 5.94 -7.49 -1.42
N TYR A 64 7.14 -7.44 -0.88
CA TYR A 64 7.84 -8.55 -0.25
C TYR A 64 8.07 -8.19 1.22
N ASP A 65 7.29 -8.79 2.14
CA ASP A 65 7.31 -8.48 3.58
C ASP A 65 7.84 -9.63 4.46
N LYS A 66 8.33 -10.71 3.84
CA LYS A 66 8.92 -11.84 4.57
C LYS A 66 10.28 -11.45 5.13
N ALA A 67 10.48 -11.67 6.43
CA ALA A 67 11.79 -11.61 7.06
C ALA A 67 12.74 -12.65 6.41
N ASN A 68 13.99 -12.25 6.16
CA ASN A 68 15.07 -13.04 5.53
C ASN A 68 15.14 -13.06 3.98
N VAL A 69 14.75 -11.99 3.28
CA VAL A 69 15.16 -11.82 1.88
C VAL A 69 16.64 -11.41 1.83
N THR A 70 17.53 -12.35 1.48
CA THR A 70 18.94 -12.08 1.20
C THR A 70 19.12 -11.66 -0.25
N MET A 71 19.95 -10.65 -0.50
CA MET A 71 20.33 -10.31 -1.88
C MET A 71 21.12 -11.48 -2.47
N GLN A 72 20.58 -12.13 -3.49
CA GLN A 72 21.37 -13.05 -4.29
C GLN A 72 22.16 -12.22 -5.31
N ALA A 73 23.47 -12.14 -5.13
CA ALA A 73 24.36 -11.59 -6.13
C ALA A 73 24.32 -12.50 -7.36
N GLN A 74 23.67 -12.06 -8.45
CA GLN A 74 23.89 -12.69 -9.75
C GLN A 74 25.34 -12.43 -10.14
N THR A 75 26.11 -13.52 -10.25
CA THR A 75 27.46 -13.53 -10.84
C THR A 75 27.34 -13.80 -12.32
#